data_AF-A0A524FHD0-F1
#
_entry.id   AF-A0A524FHD0-F1
#
_cell.length_a   1.000
_cell.length_b   1.000
_cell.length_c   1.000
_cell.angle_alpha   90.00
_cell.angle_beta   90.00
_cell.angle_gamma   90.00
#
_symmetry.space_group_name_H-M   'P 1'
#
loop_
_entity.id
_entity.type
_entity.pdbx_description
1 polymer ?
#
loop_
_entity_poly.entity_id
_entity_poly.type
_entity_poly.pdbx_seq_one_letter_code
_entity_poly.pdbx_strand_id
1 'polypeptide(L)'
;MKRMKKKAKEKKEAEEQNKNTESKKVNKLEIMQVIDNLKSQQQSSIVEGENEKAMQYANQIIEHAIRYNMSYYIKEQEDFLKNLAKKEQIKFFTSEIEKECLVLNEEYDQLLESNEIERAHEKVENFKTKYADNPIFDTLHFINALVDKDRKIWIQYLSTPK
;
A
#
# COMPACT_ATOMS: atom_id res chain seq x y z
N MET A 1 -74.14 29.29 -4.21
CA MET A 1 -72.73 29.72 -4.07
C MET A 1 -71.88 28.82 -3.13
N LYS A 2 -71.95 27.48 -3.21
CA LYS A 2 -71.12 26.57 -2.39
C LYS A 2 -70.26 25.56 -3.18
N ARG A 3 -70.39 25.53 -4.52
CA ARG A 3 -69.65 24.57 -5.38
C ARG A 3 -68.39 25.13 -6.07
N MET A 4 -68.18 26.45 -6.06
CA MET A 4 -66.98 27.05 -6.67
C MET A 4 -65.78 27.21 -5.72
N LYS A 5 -65.97 27.11 -4.40
CA LYS A 5 -64.86 27.20 -3.43
C LYS A 5 -64.13 25.87 -3.16
N LYS A 6 -64.66 24.72 -3.60
CA LYS A 6 -64.03 23.41 -3.38
C LYS A 6 -62.95 23.08 -4.42
N LYS A 7 -63.12 23.51 -5.69
CA LYS A 7 -62.16 23.27 -6.77
C LYS A 7 -60.90 24.14 -6.73
N ALA A 8 -60.89 25.24 -5.95
CA ALA A 8 -59.72 26.10 -5.81
C ALA A 8 -58.72 25.61 -4.74
N LYS A 9 -59.14 24.70 -3.84
CA LYS A 9 -58.27 24.15 -2.79
C LYS A 9 -57.51 22.90 -3.25
N GLU A 10 -58.17 22.03 -4.03
CA GLU A 10 -57.54 20.83 -4.62
C GLU A 10 -56.52 21.17 -5.72
N LYS A 11 -56.57 22.38 -6.30
CA LYS A 11 -55.59 22.82 -7.32
C LYS A 11 -54.29 23.41 -6.73
N LYS A 12 -54.31 23.87 -5.46
CA LYS A 12 -53.09 24.36 -4.78
C LYS A 12 -52.30 23.24 -4.12
N GLU A 13 -52.96 22.19 -3.62
CA GLU A 13 -52.27 21.03 -3.03
C GLU A 13 -51.59 20.13 -4.09
N ALA A 14 -52.08 20.15 -5.34
CA ALA A 14 -51.44 19.44 -6.46
C ALA A 14 -50.24 20.20 -7.08
N GLU A 15 -50.13 21.53 -6.87
CA GLU A 15 -48.99 22.33 -7.34
C GLU A 15 -47.85 22.42 -6.31
N GLU A 16 -48.13 22.23 -5.01
CA GLU A 16 -47.09 22.19 -3.97
C GLU A 16 -46.42 20.83 -3.78
N GLN A 17 -47.02 19.73 -4.24
CA GLN A 17 -46.38 18.40 -4.22
C GLN A 17 -45.44 18.14 -5.41
N ASN A 18 -45.41 19.02 -6.41
CA ASN A 18 -44.59 18.85 -7.61
C ASN A 18 -43.26 19.64 -7.59
N LYS A 19 -42.83 20.11 -6.40
CA LYS A 19 -41.54 20.78 -6.17
C LYS A 19 -40.47 19.90 -5.52
N ASN A 20 -40.76 18.61 -5.26
CA ASN A 20 -39.87 17.74 -4.50
C ASN A 20 -39.37 16.50 -5.25
N THR A 21 -39.32 16.57 -6.58
CA THR A 21 -38.67 15.53 -7.38
C THR A 21 -38.03 16.12 -8.63
N GLU A 22 -37.29 17.23 -8.47
CA GLU A 22 -36.11 17.42 -9.31
C GLU A 22 -35.16 16.26 -8.98
N SER A 23 -35.30 15.15 -9.70
CA SER A 23 -34.20 14.21 -9.84
C SER A 23 -33.06 15.04 -10.43
N LYS A 24 -32.14 15.51 -9.58
CA LYS A 24 -30.87 16.04 -10.03
C LYS A 24 -30.25 14.95 -10.88
N LYS A 25 -30.37 15.06 -12.20
CA LYS A 25 -29.53 14.34 -13.15
C LYS A 25 -28.14 14.89 -12.91
N VAL A 26 -27.48 14.40 -11.86
CA VAL A 26 -26.11 14.79 -11.55
C VAL A 26 -25.31 14.49 -12.80
N ASN A 27 -24.67 15.53 -13.33
CA ASN A 27 -24.02 15.43 -14.61
C ASN A 27 -22.81 14.51 -14.44
N LYS A 28 -22.69 13.49 -15.30
CA LYS A 28 -21.53 12.58 -15.29
C LYS A 28 -20.21 13.34 -15.29
N LEU A 29 -20.17 14.50 -15.93
CA LEU A 29 -19.02 15.40 -15.99
C LEU A 29 -18.67 16.03 -14.62
N GLU A 30 -19.66 16.40 -13.81
CA GLU A 30 -19.42 16.93 -12.45
C GLU A 30 -18.81 15.86 -11.56
N ILE A 31 -19.26 14.61 -11.69
CA ILE A 31 -18.68 13.49 -10.93
C ILE A 31 -17.26 13.20 -11.36
N MET A 32 -16.95 13.28 -12.66
CA MET A 32 -15.59 13.15 -13.15
C MET A 32 -14.68 14.24 -12.55
N GLN A 33 -15.14 15.49 -12.47
CA GLN A 33 -14.39 16.57 -11.82
C GLN A 33 -14.13 16.30 -10.32
N VAL A 34 -15.11 15.77 -9.61
CA VAL A 34 -14.94 15.38 -8.20
C VAL A 34 -13.88 14.27 -8.08
N ILE A 35 -13.95 13.24 -8.92
CA ILE A 35 -12.97 12.16 -8.95
C ILE A 35 -11.56 12.69 -9.28
N ASP A 36 -11.44 13.58 -10.27
CA ASP A 36 -10.13 14.14 -10.66
C ASP A 36 -9.50 14.99 -9.54
N ASN A 37 -10.33 15.74 -8.80
CA ASN A 37 -9.87 16.46 -7.62
C ASN A 37 -9.38 15.49 -6.53
N LEU A 38 -10.15 14.43 -6.25
CA LEU A 38 -9.75 13.39 -5.29
C LEU A 38 -8.46 12.68 -5.71
N LYS A 39 -8.27 12.40 -7.01
CA LYS A 39 -7.03 11.81 -7.54
C LYS A 39 -5.84 12.75 -7.36
N SER A 40 -6.05 14.06 -7.53
CA SER A 40 -5.01 15.06 -7.29
C SER A 40 -4.59 15.07 -5.82
N GLN A 41 -5.56 15.03 -4.90
CA GLN A 41 -5.29 14.96 -3.46
C GLN A 41 -4.61 13.65 -3.05
N GLN A 42 -5.08 12.51 -3.59
CA GLN A 42 -4.44 11.22 -3.40
C GLN A 42 -2.96 11.25 -3.81
N GLN A 43 -2.67 11.80 -4.99
CA GLN A 43 -1.30 11.87 -5.48
C GLN A 43 -0.42 12.75 -4.61
N SER A 44 -0.93 13.91 -4.16
CA SER A 44 -0.21 14.77 -3.22
C SER A 44 0.09 14.04 -1.91
N SER A 45 -0.89 13.33 -1.32
CA SER A 45 -0.68 12.54 -0.11
C SER A 45 0.37 11.45 -0.28
N ILE A 46 0.47 10.80 -1.46
CA ILE A 46 1.54 9.85 -1.75
C ILE A 46 2.91 10.52 -1.77
N VAL A 47 3.03 11.71 -2.37
CA VAL A 47 4.29 12.46 -2.41
C VAL A 47 4.71 12.91 -1.01
N GLU A 48 3.75 13.26 -0.16
CA GLU A 48 3.97 13.66 1.24
C GLU A 48 4.22 12.47 2.17
N GLY A 49 4.08 11.23 1.68
CA GLY A 49 4.23 10.01 2.48
C GLY A 49 3.03 9.70 3.38
N GLU A 50 1.92 10.41 3.22
CA GLU A 50 0.68 10.24 3.98
C GLU A 50 -0.19 9.12 3.39
N ASN A 51 0.31 7.89 3.43
CA ASN A 51 -0.32 6.72 2.80
C ASN A 51 -1.76 6.48 3.29
N GLU A 52 -2.04 6.69 4.58
CA GLU A 52 -3.40 6.54 5.12
C GLU A 52 -4.39 7.53 4.48
N LYS A 53 -3.98 8.79 4.29
CA LYS A 53 -4.82 9.78 3.60
C LYS A 53 -5.00 9.42 2.13
N ALA A 54 -3.94 8.94 1.48
CA ALA A 54 -4.03 8.47 0.10
C ALA A 54 -5.02 7.29 -0.06
N MET A 55 -5.08 6.37 0.92
CA MET A 55 -6.07 5.30 0.97
C MET A 55 -7.49 5.81 1.20
N GLN A 56 -7.67 6.81 2.08
CA GLN A 56 -8.97 7.45 2.29
C GLN A 56 -9.51 8.08 1.00
N TYR A 57 -8.67 8.79 0.24
CA TYR A 57 -9.05 9.34 -1.06
C TYR A 57 -9.38 8.24 -2.08
N ALA A 58 -8.62 7.14 -2.12
CA ALA A 58 -8.92 5.98 -2.97
C ALA A 58 -10.33 5.44 -2.70
N ASN A 59 -10.69 5.26 -1.44
CA ASN A 59 -12.00 4.78 -1.03
C ASN A 59 -13.12 5.75 -1.42
N GLN A 60 -12.91 7.06 -1.25
CA GLN A 60 -13.88 8.08 -1.70
C GLN A 60 -14.09 8.03 -3.22
N ILE A 61 -13.02 7.86 -4.01
CA ILE A 61 -13.12 7.69 -5.46
C ILE A 61 -13.93 6.45 -5.80
N ILE A 62 -13.68 5.31 -5.14
CA ILE A 62 -14.43 4.07 -5.33
C ILE A 62 -15.93 4.28 -5.01
N GLU A 63 -16.24 4.95 -3.90
CA GLU A 63 -17.63 5.26 -3.55
C GLU A 63 -18.35 6.09 -4.62
N HIS A 64 -17.71 7.15 -5.11
CA HIS A 64 -18.24 7.95 -6.22
C HIS A 64 -18.39 7.09 -7.48
N ALA A 65 -17.41 6.27 -7.82
CA ALA A 65 -17.44 5.42 -8.99
C ALA A 65 -18.55 4.36 -8.94
N ILE A 66 -18.80 3.75 -7.78
CA ILE A 66 -19.91 2.80 -7.57
C ILE A 66 -21.26 3.50 -7.77
N ARG A 67 -21.47 4.66 -7.13
CA ARG A 67 -22.75 5.39 -7.20
C ARG A 67 -23.13 5.77 -8.64
N TYR A 68 -22.14 5.98 -9.51
CA TYR A 68 -22.34 6.40 -10.91
C TYR A 68 -21.95 5.34 -11.93
N ASN A 69 -21.77 4.08 -11.51
CA ASN A 69 -21.45 2.93 -12.35
C ASN A 69 -20.22 3.15 -13.27
N MET A 70 -19.15 3.70 -12.72
CA MET A 70 -17.89 3.98 -13.42
C MET A 70 -16.81 2.93 -13.09
N SER A 71 -16.99 1.71 -13.59
CA SER A 71 -16.13 0.55 -13.27
C SER A 71 -14.63 0.75 -13.50
N TYR A 72 -14.24 1.58 -14.48
CA TYR A 72 -12.85 1.91 -14.75
C TYR A 72 -12.14 2.49 -13.51
N TYR A 73 -12.76 3.48 -12.85
CA TYR A 73 -12.17 4.12 -11.66
C TYR A 73 -12.14 3.17 -10.47
N ILE A 74 -13.11 2.25 -10.34
CA ILE A 74 -13.09 1.23 -9.28
C ILE A 74 -11.83 0.38 -9.44
N LYS A 75 -11.64 -0.21 -10.63
CA LYS A 75 -10.49 -1.08 -10.91
C LYS A 75 -9.15 -0.35 -10.75
N GLU A 76 -9.07 0.88 -11.26
CA GLU A 76 -7.87 1.72 -11.11
C GLU A 76 -7.49 1.91 -9.64
N GLN A 77 -8.47 2.16 -8.77
CA GLN A 77 -8.23 2.38 -7.34
C GLN A 77 -7.97 1.08 -6.57
N GLU A 78 -8.59 -0.04 -6.95
CA GLU A 78 -8.26 -1.37 -6.42
C GLU A 78 -6.79 -1.74 -6.72
N ASP A 79 -6.34 -1.52 -7.97
CA ASP A 79 -4.96 -1.75 -8.37
C ASP A 79 -4.00 -0.82 -7.62
N PHE A 80 -4.37 0.45 -7.42
CA PHE A 80 -3.63 1.39 -6.60
C PHE A 80 -3.46 0.89 -5.15
N LEU A 81 -4.55 0.51 -4.48
CA LEU A 81 -4.53 0.04 -3.09
C LEU A 81 -3.68 -1.23 -2.94
N LYS A 82 -3.80 -2.16 -3.88
CA LYS A 82 -3.00 -3.38 -3.90
C LYS A 82 -1.50 -3.08 -4.04
N ASN A 83 -1.14 -2.15 -4.92
CA ASN A 83 0.24 -1.73 -5.11
C ASN A 83 0.79 -0.99 -3.90
N LEU A 84 -0.01 -0.14 -3.25
CA LEU A 84 0.38 0.56 -2.03
C LEU A 84 0.63 -0.43 -0.89
N ALA A 85 -0.29 -1.38 -0.67
CA ALA A 85 -0.13 -2.42 0.34
C ALA A 85 1.14 -3.25 0.10
N LYS A 86 1.42 -3.62 -1.16
CA LYS A 86 2.64 -4.35 -1.52
C LYS A 86 3.91 -3.54 -1.21
N LYS A 87 3.91 -2.24 -1.51
CA LYS A 87 5.05 -1.35 -1.21
C LYS A 87 5.31 -1.26 0.30
N GLU A 88 4.27 -1.07 1.10
CA GLU A 88 4.39 -1.00 2.57
C GLU A 88 4.89 -2.33 3.16
N GLN A 89 4.37 -3.44 2.66
CA GLN A 89 4.84 -4.77 3.08
C GLN A 89 6.33 -4.98 2.76
N ILE A 90 6.77 -4.61 1.55
CA ILE A 90 8.19 -4.68 1.14
C ILE A 90 9.05 -3.80 2.06
N LYS A 91 8.61 -2.57 2.33
CA LYS A 91 9.33 -1.62 3.19
C LYS A 91 9.49 -2.17 4.60
N PHE A 92 8.41 -2.71 5.17
CA PHE A 92 8.43 -3.34 6.49
C PHE A 92 9.46 -4.48 6.54
N PHE A 93 9.34 -5.47 5.64
CA PHE A 93 10.27 -6.60 5.63
C PHE A 93 11.71 -6.18 5.38
N THR A 94 11.94 -5.25 4.45
CA THR A 94 13.29 -4.70 4.20
C THR A 94 13.89 -4.15 5.48
N SER A 95 13.14 -3.33 6.22
CA SER A 95 13.62 -2.71 7.46
C SER A 95 13.90 -3.72 8.57
N GLU A 96 13.10 -4.77 8.68
CA GLU A 96 13.31 -5.82 9.69
C GLU A 96 14.54 -6.67 9.36
N ILE A 97 14.69 -7.07 8.10
CA ILE A 97 15.85 -7.83 7.65
C ILE A 97 17.13 -7.00 7.75
N GLU A 98 17.07 -5.70 7.43
CA GLU A 98 18.21 -4.80 7.54
C GLU A 98 18.70 -4.67 8.99
N LYS A 99 17.79 -4.45 9.95
CA LYS A 99 18.16 -4.37 11.38
C LYS A 99 18.84 -5.64 11.85
N GLU A 100 18.28 -6.81 11.54
CA GLU A 100 18.87 -8.07 11.97
C GLU A 100 20.19 -8.36 11.25
N CYS A 101 20.31 -7.99 9.97
CA CYS A 101 21.57 -8.11 9.23
C CYS A 101 22.67 -7.21 9.82
N LEU A 102 22.35 -6.03 10.34
CA LEU A 102 23.31 -5.15 11.01
C LEU A 102 23.83 -5.81 12.30
N VAL A 103 22.93 -6.31 13.15
CA VAL A 103 23.33 -7.03 14.38
C VAL A 103 24.15 -8.27 14.04
N LEU A 104 23.73 -9.04 13.04
CA LEU A 104 24.45 -10.22 12.57
C LEU A 104 25.85 -9.86 12.06
N ASN A 105 26.01 -8.77 11.31
CA ASN A 105 27.33 -8.33 10.85
C ASN A 105 28.28 -8.03 12.03
N GLU A 106 27.78 -7.36 13.07
CA GLU A 106 28.57 -7.08 14.28
C GLU A 106 28.96 -8.37 15.02
N GLU A 107 28.01 -9.28 15.24
CA GLU A 107 28.28 -10.59 15.86
C GLU A 107 29.26 -11.41 15.02
N TYR A 108 29.10 -11.39 13.70
CA TYR A 108 29.95 -12.09 12.75
C TYR A 108 31.40 -11.62 12.85
N ASP A 109 31.62 -10.30 12.86
CA ASP A 109 32.97 -9.73 12.99
C ASP A 109 33.63 -10.09 14.32
N GLN A 110 32.90 -10.07 15.43
CA GLN A 110 33.41 -10.51 16.73
C GLN A 110 33.82 -11.98 16.75
N LEU A 111 33.05 -12.85 16.09
CA LEU A 111 33.37 -14.27 15.97
C LEU A 111 34.62 -14.49 15.11
N LEU A 112 34.80 -13.72 14.04
CA LEU A 112 36.01 -13.77 13.22
C LEU A 112 37.25 -13.34 14.01
N GLU A 113 37.16 -12.26 14.78
CA GLU A 113 38.25 -11.80 15.67
C GLU A 113 38.63 -12.85 16.71
N SER A 114 37.65 -13.63 17.18
CA SER A 114 37.83 -14.74 18.11
C SER A 114 38.22 -16.06 17.43
N ASN A 115 38.43 -16.05 16.10
CA ASN A 115 38.73 -17.21 15.27
C ASN A 115 37.66 -18.33 15.34
N GLU A 116 36.41 -17.98 15.65
CA GLU A 116 35.26 -18.88 15.73
C GLU A 116 34.53 -18.99 14.36
N ILE A 117 35.28 -19.28 13.30
CA ILE A 117 34.81 -19.20 11.91
C ILE A 117 33.61 -20.12 11.63
N GLU A 118 33.60 -21.35 12.17
CA GLU A 118 32.48 -22.29 11.99
C GLU A 118 31.16 -21.72 12.55
N ARG A 119 31.21 -21.08 13.73
CA ARG A 119 30.03 -20.45 14.35
C ARG A 119 29.60 -19.20 13.60
N ALA A 120 30.56 -18.42 13.09
CA ALA A 120 30.28 -17.25 12.25
C ALA A 120 29.50 -17.68 10.99
N HIS A 121 29.96 -18.73 10.31
CA HIS A 121 29.30 -19.30 9.14
C HIS A 121 27.89 -19.84 9.47
N GLU A 122 27.75 -20.59 10.57
CA GLU A 122 26.46 -21.12 11.02
C GLU A 122 25.42 -20.01 11.24
N LYS A 123 25.83 -18.87 11.82
CA LYS A 123 24.96 -17.71 12.02
C LYS A 123 24.43 -17.15 10.70
N VAL A 124 25.28 -17.05 9.67
CA VAL A 124 24.87 -16.58 8.34
C VAL A 124 23.92 -17.57 7.65
N GLU A 125 24.17 -18.88 7.75
CA GLU A 125 23.27 -19.90 7.19
C GLU A 125 21.91 -19.94 7.90
N ASN A 126 21.90 -19.78 9.22
CA ASN A 126 20.66 -19.66 9.99
C ASN A 126 19.85 -18.44 9.58
N PHE A 127 20.51 -17.30 9.34
CA PHE A 127 19.88 -16.09 8.85
C PHE A 127 19.27 -16.27 7.46
N LYS A 128 19.99 -16.90 6.53
CA LYS A 128 19.47 -17.24 5.19
C LYS A 128 18.25 -18.15 5.28
N THR A 129 18.31 -19.18 6.13
CA THR A 129 17.21 -20.14 6.30
C THR A 129 15.96 -19.45 6.87
N LYS A 130 16.12 -18.55 7.85
CA LYS A 130 15.03 -17.78 8.45
C LYS A 130 14.22 -16.99 7.42
N TYR A 131 14.87 -16.50 6.37
CA TYR A 131 14.26 -15.63 5.35
C TYR A 131 14.15 -16.27 3.97
N ALA A 132 14.34 -17.59 3.84
CA ALA A 132 14.36 -18.28 2.55
C ALA A 132 13.06 -18.09 1.74
N ASP A 133 11.92 -18.00 2.40
CA ASP A 133 10.60 -17.80 1.75
C ASP A 133 10.31 -16.33 1.42
N ASN A 134 11.20 -15.40 1.79
CA ASN A 134 10.98 -13.99 1.55
C ASN A 134 11.48 -13.60 0.14
N PRO A 135 10.57 -13.21 -0.78
CA PRO A 135 10.93 -12.98 -2.19
C PRO A 135 11.85 -11.78 -2.42
N ILE A 136 12.02 -10.91 -1.43
CA ILE A 136 12.95 -9.76 -1.54
C ILE A 136 14.32 -10.06 -0.95
N PHE A 137 14.51 -11.13 -0.18
CA PHE A 137 15.74 -11.40 0.57
C PHE A 137 16.99 -11.34 -0.32
N ASP A 138 17.04 -12.14 -1.39
CA ASP A 138 18.18 -12.21 -2.31
C ASP A 138 18.40 -10.92 -3.13
N THR A 139 17.43 -10.01 -3.13
CA THR A 139 17.53 -8.72 -3.86
C THR A 139 18.20 -7.63 -3.03
N LEU A 140 18.36 -7.83 -1.72
CA LEU A 140 18.88 -6.82 -0.80
C LEU A 140 20.42 -6.80 -0.83
N HIS A 141 20.98 -5.64 -1.21
CA HIS A 141 22.43 -5.51 -1.44
C HIS A 141 23.28 -5.81 -0.20
N PHE A 142 22.82 -5.38 0.98
CA PHE A 142 23.53 -5.61 2.24
C PHE A 142 23.60 -7.10 2.62
N ILE A 143 22.60 -7.89 2.24
CA ILE A 143 22.59 -9.34 2.46
C ILE A 143 23.61 -10.01 1.55
N ASN A 144 23.58 -9.66 0.27
CA ASN A 144 24.54 -10.17 -0.71
C ASN A 144 25.99 -9.86 -0.29
N ALA A 145 26.24 -8.67 0.26
CA ALA A 145 27.56 -8.31 0.79
C ALA A 145 28.01 -9.21 1.96
N LEU A 146 27.12 -9.49 2.92
CA LEU A 146 27.40 -10.39 4.04
C LEU A 146 27.64 -11.83 3.55
N VAL A 147 26.77 -12.35 2.70
CA VAL A 147 26.87 -13.72 2.16
C VAL A 147 28.17 -13.89 1.34
N ASP A 148 28.55 -12.90 0.54
CA ASP A 148 29.79 -12.94 -0.22
C ASP A 148 31.03 -12.87 0.67
N LYS A 149 30.98 -12.06 1.74
CA LYS A 149 32.05 -12.00 2.75
C LYS A 149 32.21 -13.36 3.41
N ASP A 150 31.11 -13.95 3.87
CA ASP A 150 31.11 -15.24 4.53
C ASP A 150 31.65 -16.36 3.64
N ARG A 151 31.15 -16.44 2.41
CA ARG A 151 31.63 -17.41 1.42
C ARG A 151 33.14 -17.36 1.23
N LYS A 152 33.73 -16.17 1.13
CA LYS A 152 35.18 -16.01 0.93
C LYS A 152 35.97 -16.53 2.13
N ILE A 153 35.55 -16.16 3.34
CA ILE A 153 36.21 -16.56 4.58
C ILE A 153 36.07 -18.07 4.80
N TRP A 154 34.88 -18.61 4.54
CA TRP A 154 34.61 -20.03 4.68
C TRP A 154 35.48 -20.89 3.76
N ILE A 155 35.61 -20.48 2.48
CA ILE A 155 36.51 -21.16 1.53
C ILE A 155 37.96 -21.12 2.02
N GLN A 156 38.43 -19.97 2.53
CA GLN A 156 39.78 -19.84 3.07
C GLN A 156 39.99 -20.77 4.26
N TYR A 157 39.03 -20.83 5.19
CA TYR A 157 39.06 -21.70 6.35
C TYR A 157 39.15 -23.19 5.95
N LEU A 158 38.30 -23.65 5.02
CA LEU A 158 38.31 -25.03 4.54
C LEU A 158 39.57 -25.40 3.76
N SER A 159 40.24 -24.42 3.15
CA SER A 159 41.46 -24.64 2.36
C SER A 159 42.74 -24.61 3.23
N THR A 160 42.64 -24.22 4.49
CA THR A 160 43.79 -24.15 5.39
C THR A 160 43.99 -25.52 6.07
N PRO A 161 45.18 -26.16 5.94
CA PRO A 161 45.42 -27.44 6.60
C PRO A 161 45.35 -27.27 8.13
N LYS A 162 44.52 -28.10 8.77
CA LYS A 162 44.34 -28.17 10.24
C LYS A 162 45.50 -28.92 10.90
#